data_AF-A0A6A4CNW8-F1
#
_entry.id   AF-A0A6A4CNW8-F1
#
_cell.length_a   1.000
_cell.length_b   1.000
_cell.length_c   1.000
_cell.angle_alpha   90.00
_cell.angle_beta   90.00
_cell.angle_gamma   90.00
#
_symmetry.space_group_name_H-M   'P 1'
#
loop_
_entity.id
_entity.type
_entity.pdbx_description
1 polymer ?
#
loop_
_entity_poly.entity_id
_entity_poly.type
_entity_poly.pdbx_seq_one_letter_code
_entity_poly.pdbx_strand_id
1 'polypeptide(L)'
;MPFLRSLEAVDSSLELRSSKTLIGSAAATCDVVVTGDNVLELHALLNLAADKASAKLVPFSTTEAGVCYVNDVVVPREGAVVVHGDRVAFGHPRNVFLFELTPHPQMTAVSSAQSIETENSTQHSTASANRAFRKALDTLRGDRKTTTPTASVMASIQSNQPAARNRSSISSTGTATPSLSKSKDQLSKFLLEASTDSLLSDYVERKLKQRQNGSKTRSSPASLASSSSVRQSREERNLAEVEKLRLSQRIREVNDVLNGDMEFRESCLSPSAKSVSKPRWRDGNNKKPIRTSIDENDDEDDDEEEDDDDDLPSMMEKHTSPLADHRPVSVSASIQTEHSDQDNISPRPSHVKDEEVEEDLPDNSLESLPVSEHVQQTTERLTSQHEQVQSSMRESHAQQLQKLMELIEEKDQELEKIKQQQRAETLDKAAAKIQWEKDLHSFFERAVVKCDEQIAEASDQLEGLLQRAEDDVLAARFGAAQQKIFNANENIRLHEAQLSRLPSGTSPPSPDPTDDPLSDLSSNGRFLYDMIQQVKNFTLSHLHHQSLF
;
A
#
# COMPACT_ATOMS: atom_id res chain seq x y z
N MET A 1 -7.64 22.52 -3.03
CA MET A 1 -7.90 21.79 -1.78
C MET A 1 -9.37 21.41 -1.78
N PRO A 2 -9.73 20.20 -1.36
CA PRO A 2 -11.12 19.79 -1.30
C PRO A 2 -11.85 20.43 -0.10
N PHE A 3 -13.16 20.57 -0.21
CA PHE A 3 -14.00 21.25 0.77
C PHE A 3 -15.42 20.66 0.78
N LEU A 4 -16.10 20.85 1.91
CA LEU A 4 -17.51 20.57 2.08
C LEU A 4 -18.26 21.91 2.06
N ARG A 5 -19.10 22.12 1.05
CA ARG A 5 -19.93 23.32 0.95
C ARG A 5 -21.31 23.04 1.50
N SER A 6 -21.75 23.78 2.52
CA SER A 6 -23.15 23.65 3.00
C SER A 6 -24.12 24.10 1.91
N LEU A 7 -25.19 23.35 1.72
CA LEU A 7 -26.30 23.77 0.84
C LEU A 7 -27.31 24.66 1.57
N GLU A 8 -27.31 24.66 2.90
CA GLU A 8 -28.23 25.47 3.71
C GLU A 8 -27.66 26.86 4.00
N ALA A 9 -26.35 26.94 4.28
CA ALA A 9 -25.65 28.21 4.49
C ALA A 9 -24.83 28.58 3.25
N VAL A 10 -25.31 29.57 2.49
CA VAL A 10 -24.81 29.97 1.16
C VAL A 10 -23.30 30.30 1.15
N ASP A 11 -22.74 30.71 2.29
CA ASP A 11 -21.33 31.15 2.38
C ASP A 11 -20.44 30.24 3.25
N SER A 12 -20.94 29.11 3.76
CA SER A 12 -20.11 28.23 4.59
C SER A 12 -19.46 27.12 3.76
N SER A 13 -18.19 27.33 3.39
CA SER A 13 -17.31 26.30 2.85
C SER A 13 -16.31 25.85 3.93
N LEU A 14 -16.27 24.54 4.19
CA LEU A 14 -15.39 23.92 5.18
C LEU A 14 -14.22 23.26 4.45
N GLU A 15 -13.04 23.84 4.56
CA GLU A 15 -11.81 23.34 3.91
C GLU A 15 -11.31 22.06 4.58
N LEU A 16 -11.03 21.02 3.80
CA LEU A 16 -10.44 19.77 4.28
C LEU A 16 -8.92 19.87 4.21
N ARG A 17 -8.29 20.12 5.37
CA ARG A 17 -6.84 20.39 5.47
C ARG A 17 -5.97 19.15 5.59
N SER A 18 -6.57 18.02 5.94
CA SER A 18 -5.88 16.76 6.23
C SER A 18 -6.33 15.65 5.28
N SER A 19 -5.51 14.62 5.13
CA SER A 19 -5.93 13.39 4.43
C SER A 19 -7.00 12.63 5.21
N LYS A 20 -7.08 12.82 6.53
CA LYS A 20 -8.07 12.23 7.43
C LYS A 20 -8.74 13.35 8.21
N THR A 21 -10.01 13.61 7.92
CA THR A 21 -10.78 14.68 8.56
C THR A 21 -11.85 14.08 9.47
N LEU A 22 -11.79 14.40 10.75
CA LEU A 22 -12.81 14.03 11.73
C LEU A 22 -13.96 15.05 11.70
N ILE A 23 -15.18 14.53 11.57
CA ILE A 23 -16.41 15.32 11.46
C ILE A 23 -17.30 14.99 12.65
N GLY A 24 -17.84 16.02 13.31
CA GLY A 24 -18.75 15.86 14.45
C GLY A 24 -19.17 17.18 15.04
N SER A 25 -19.89 17.15 16.17
CA SER A 25 -20.37 18.36 16.85
C SER A 25 -19.38 18.93 17.88
N ALA A 26 -18.36 18.16 18.28
CA ALA A 26 -17.39 18.57 19.28
C ALA A 26 -16.19 19.31 18.66
N ALA A 27 -16.13 20.63 18.85
CA ALA A 27 -15.05 21.48 18.33
C ALA A 27 -13.66 21.18 18.91
N ALA A 28 -13.59 20.52 20.07
CA ALA A 28 -12.32 20.16 20.69
C ALA A 28 -11.64 18.93 20.05
N THR A 29 -12.41 18.09 19.36
CA THR A 29 -11.93 16.78 18.86
C THR A 29 -12.08 16.61 17.34
N CYS A 30 -12.93 17.41 16.70
CA CYS A 30 -13.20 17.32 15.27
C CYS A 30 -12.46 18.41 14.50
N ASP A 31 -11.97 18.04 13.31
CA ASP A 31 -11.40 18.99 12.35
C ASP A 31 -12.48 19.86 11.71
N VAL A 32 -13.64 19.27 11.46
CA VAL A 32 -14.81 19.92 10.88
C VAL A 32 -15.99 19.79 11.83
N VAL A 33 -16.47 20.95 12.30
CA VAL A 33 -17.60 21.03 13.23
C VAL A 33 -18.89 21.21 12.46
N VAL A 34 -19.80 20.25 12.61
CA VAL A 34 -21.13 20.29 11.99
C VAL A 34 -22.17 20.34 13.11
N THR A 35 -23.07 21.31 13.02
CA THR A 35 -24.23 21.43 13.90
C THR A 35 -25.46 20.81 13.23
N GLY A 36 -26.34 20.22 14.01
CA GLY A 36 -27.59 19.62 13.51
C GLY A 36 -28.11 18.52 14.42
N ASP A 37 -29.38 18.17 14.22
CA ASP A 37 -30.01 17.06 14.93
C ASP A 37 -29.33 15.74 14.57
N ASN A 38 -29.18 14.85 15.56
CA ASN A 38 -28.58 13.52 15.43
C ASN A 38 -27.10 13.51 14.98
N VAL A 39 -26.41 14.65 15.05
CA VAL A 39 -24.96 14.74 14.88
C VAL A 39 -24.27 14.43 16.21
N LEU A 40 -23.34 13.46 16.20
CA LEU A 40 -22.62 13.01 17.39
C LEU A 40 -21.38 13.88 17.61
N GLU A 41 -20.83 13.89 18.83
CA GLU A 41 -19.58 14.58 19.14
C GLU A 41 -18.46 14.18 18.18
N LEU A 42 -18.36 12.87 17.89
CA LEU A 42 -17.50 12.29 16.87
C LEU A 42 -18.39 11.47 15.92
N HIS A 43 -18.73 12.03 14.75
CA HIS A 43 -19.79 11.50 13.90
C HIS A 43 -19.26 10.62 12.77
N ALA A 44 -18.25 11.09 12.04
CA ALA A 44 -17.67 10.35 10.92
C ALA A 44 -16.20 10.71 10.67
N LEU A 45 -15.53 9.84 9.93
CA LEU A 45 -14.20 10.06 9.37
C LEU A 45 -14.31 10.18 7.85
N LEU A 46 -13.78 11.27 7.29
CA LEU A 46 -13.61 11.43 5.85
C LEU A 46 -12.13 11.27 5.51
N ASN A 47 -11.78 10.21 4.78
CA ASN A 47 -10.41 9.89 4.41
C ASN A 47 -10.19 10.15 2.91
N LEU A 48 -9.49 11.22 2.56
CA LEU A 48 -9.11 11.52 1.18
C LEU A 48 -8.17 10.46 0.64
N ALA A 49 -8.44 10.00 -0.58
CA ALA A 49 -7.53 9.14 -1.31
C ALA A 49 -6.25 9.89 -1.70
N ALA A 50 -5.17 9.14 -1.92
CA ALA A 50 -3.86 9.70 -2.26
C ALA A 50 -3.86 10.49 -3.58
N ASP A 51 -4.77 10.13 -4.50
CA ASP A 51 -4.99 10.81 -5.77
C ASP A 51 -5.73 12.16 -5.64
N LYS A 52 -6.29 12.46 -4.46
CA LYS A 52 -7.14 13.62 -4.18
C LYS A 52 -8.34 13.73 -5.14
N ALA A 53 -8.73 12.64 -5.80
CA ALA A 53 -9.88 12.59 -6.72
C ALA A 53 -11.13 12.06 -6.02
N SER A 54 -10.96 11.37 -4.89
CA SER A 54 -12.04 10.78 -4.11
C SER A 54 -11.73 10.82 -2.61
N ALA A 55 -12.76 10.58 -1.80
CA ALA A 55 -12.64 10.35 -0.37
C ALA A 55 -13.49 9.15 0.05
N LYS A 56 -13.12 8.50 1.14
CA LYS A 56 -13.92 7.45 1.77
C LYS A 56 -14.55 8.00 3.05
N LEU A 57 -15.88 8.07 3.09
CA LEU A 57 -16.65 8.47 4.25
C LEU A 57 -16.99 7.25 5.10
N VAL A 58 -16.59 7.25 6.36
CA VAL A 58 -16.81 6.15 7.31
C VAL A 58 -17.54 6.69 8.54
N PRO A 59 -18.83 6.33 8.76
CA PRO A 59 -19.55 6.72 9.96
C PRO A 59 -19.01 5.96 11.17
N PHE A 60 -18.91 6.62 12.33
CA PHE A 60 -18.50 5.94 13.57
C PHE A 60 -19.65 5.16 14.21
N SER A 61 -20.89 5.55 13.94
CA SER A 61 -22.09 4.85 14.40
C SER A 61 -23.08 4.64 13.24
N THR A 62 -23.77 3.52 13.25
CA THR A 62 -24.89 3.21 12.34
C THR A 62 -26.23 3.16 13.06
N THR A 63 -26.29 3.60 14.32
CA THR A 63 -27.55 3.78 15.06
C THR A 63 -28.35 4.96 14.50
N GLU A 64 -29.63 5.10 14.85
CA GLU A 64 -30.49 6.20 14.38
C GLU A 64 -29.85 7.59 14.56
N ALA A 65 -29.07 7.78 15.62
CA ALA A 65 -28.14 8.89 15.75
C ALA A 65 -26.75 8.49 15.23
N GLY A 66 -26.12 9.33 14.39
CA GLY A 66 -24.81 9.00 13.80
C GLY A 66 -24.82 8.64 12.31
N VAL A 67 -26.00 8.53 11.69
CA VAL A 67 -26.11 8.10 10.29
C VAL A 67 -25.54 9.14 9.33
N CYS A 68 -24.74 8.68 8.38
CA CYS A 68 -24.27 9.47 7.25
C CYS A 68 -25.03 9.08 5.98
N TYR A 69 -25.18 10.03 5.06
CA TYR A 69 -25.81 9.80 3.75
C TYR A 69 -24.89 10.28 2.64
N VAL A 70 -24.83 9.53 1.54
CA VAL A 70 -24.21 9.95 0.27
C VAL A 70 -25.27 9.83 -0.82
N ASN A 71 -25.60 10.94 -1.46
CA ASN A 71 -26.67 11.06 -2.46
C ASN A 71 -28.00 10.45 -1.95
N ASP A 72 -28.38 10.83 -0.73
CA ASP A 72 -29.60 10.36 -0.03
C ASP A 72 -29.62 8.85 0.30
N VAL A 73 -28.50 8.13 0.09
CA VAL A 73 -28.32 6.72 0.46
C VAL A 73 -27.56 6.61 1.77
N VAL A 74 -28.06 5.79 2.71
CA VAL A 74 -27.41 5.52 4.00
C VAL A 74 -26.04 4.87 3.78
N VAL A 75 -25.01 5.44 4.40
CA VAL A 75 -23.65 4.92 4.35
C VAL A 75 -23.49 3.76 5.33
N PRO A 76 -23.00 2.59 4.91
CA PRO A 76 -22.78 1.45 5.79
C PRO A 76 -21.55 1.64 6.69
N ARG A 77 -21.37 0.76 7.68
CA ARG A 77 -20.27 0.84 8.65
C ARG A 77 -18.89 0.75 8.00
N GLU A 78 -18.78 0.03 6.89
CA GLU A 78 -17.54 -0.11 6.11
C GLU A 78 -17.16 1.18 5.36
N GLY A 79 -18.10 2.12 5.27
CA GLY A 79 -17.99 3.40 4.58
C GLY A 79 -18.42 3.38 3.12
N ALA A 80 -18.54 4.56 2.53
CA ALA A 80 -18.85 4.79 1.13
C ALA A 80 -17.79 5.68 0.47
N VAL A 81 -17.60 5.50 -0.84
CA VAL A 81 -16.75 6.40 -1.64
C VAL A 81 -17.55 7.64 -1.99
N VAL A 82 -16.90 8.80 -1.89
CA VAL A 82 -17.43 10.13 -2.19
C VAL A 82 -16.52 10.75 -3.25
N VAL A 83 -17.11 11.26 -4.32
CA VAL A 83 -16.42 11.93 -5.43
C VAL A 83 -16.91 13.36 -5.61
N HIS A 84 -16.19 14.15 -6.41
CA HIS A 84 -16.56 15.54 -6.70
C HIS A 84 -18.02 15.67 -7.16
N GLY A 85 -18.79 16.49 -6.47
CA GLY A 85 -20.21 16.76 -6.77
C GLY A 85 -21.19 15.88 -5.99
N ASP A 86 -20.71 14.93 -5.17
CA ASP A 86 -21.60 14.12 -4.33
C ASP A 86 -22.19 14.94 -3.17
N ARG A 87 -23.46 14.68 -2.86
CA ARG A 87 -24.18 15.24 -1.72
C ARG A 87 -23.93 14.36 -0.51
N VAL A 88 -23.34 14.91 0.53
CA VAL A 88 -23.03 14.23 1.79
C VAL A 88 -23.88 14.83 2.89
N ALA A 89 -24.52 14.03 3.75
CA ALA A 89 -25.26 14.53 4.90
C ALA A 89 -24.90 13.82 6.19
N PHE A 90 -24.99 14.53 7.31
CA PHE A 90 -24.60 14.06 8.65
C PHE A 90 -25.78 14.17 9.63
N GLY A 91 -26.13 13.05 10.27
CA GLY A 91 -27.22 12.95 11.24
C GLY A 91 -28.61 12.93 10.62
N HIS A 92 -28.93 13.93 9.80
CA HIS A 92 -30.22 14.06 9.12
C HIS A 92 -30.01 14.30 7.61
N PRO A 93 -30.84 13.70 6.73
CA PRO A 93 -30.81 13.97 5.27
C PRO A 93 -30.98 15.43 4.84
N ARG A 94 -31.27 16.36 5.77
CA ARG A 94 -31.41 17.79 5.49
C ARG A 94 -30.12 18.56 5.72
N ASN A 95 -29.22 18.04 6.54
CA ASN A 95 -27.93 18.65 6.83
C ASN A 95 -26.92 18.30 5.73
N VAL A 96 -27.19 18.80 4.51
CA VAL A 96 -26.51 18.39 3.29
C VAL A 96 -25.37 19.33 2.93
N PHE A 97 -24.24 18.73 2.59
CA PHE A 97 -23.03 19.34 2.09
C PHE A 97 -22.72 18.81 0.70
N LEU A 98 -22.09 19.61 -0.15
CA LEU A 98 -21.56 19.18 -1.43
C LEU A 98 -20.05 18.95 -1.28
N PHE A 99 -19.56 17.77 -1.67
CA PHE A 99 -18.12 17.47 -1.67
C PHE A 99 -17.48 18.00 -2.95
N GLU A 100 -16.58 18.96 -2.83
CA GLU A 100 -15.92 19.60 -3.97
C GLU A 100 -14.39 19.50 -3.88
N LEU A 101 -13.70 19.24 -5.02
CA LEU A 101 -12.24 19.11 -5.07
C LEU A 101 -11.54 20.43 -5.42
N THR A 102 -12.20 21.23 -6.25
CA THR A 102 -11.70 22.50 -6.79
C THR A 102 -12.64 23.62 -6.36
N PRO A 103 -12.14 24.68 -5.68
CA PRO A 103 -12.97 25.80 -5.23
C PRO A 103 -13.75 26.36 -6.41
N HIS A 104 -15.08 26.37 -6.30
CA HIS A 104 -15.90 26.98 -7.33
C HIS A 104 -15.51 28.47 -7.45
N PRO A 105 -15.14 28.97 -8.64
CA PRO A 105 -14.51 30.29 -8.80
C PRO A 105 -15.43 31.50 -8.54
N GLN A 106 -16.54 31.36 -7.81
CA GLN A 106 -17.56 32.40 -7.68
C GLN A 106 -17.46 33.30 -6.44
N MET A 107 -16.48 33.17 -5.54
CA MET A 107 -16.40 34.04 -4.34
C MET A 107 -15.01 34.56 -3.94
N THR A 108 -14.16 34.92 -4.91
CA THR A 108 -12.89 35.65 -4.63
C THR A 108 -13.01 37.17 -4.78
N ALA A 109 -14.21 37.72 -4.66
CA ALA A 109 -14.45 39.11 -4.30
C ALA A 109 -15.34 39.00 -3.06
N VAL A 110 -14.91 39.19 -1.81
CA VAL A 110 -14.65 40.50 -1.19
C VAL A 110 -13.64 40.43 -0.01
N SER A 111 -13.01 39.28 0.27
CA SER A 111 -12.29 39.11 1.55
C SER A 111 -10.82 39.54 1.60
N SER A 112 -10.35 40.39 0.68
CA SER A 112 -8.98 40.96 0.69
C SER A 112 -8.97 42.49 0.73
N ALA A 113 -9.68 43.08 1.70
CA ALA A 113 -9.36 44.42 2.20
C ALA A 113 -8.73 44.26 3.59
N GLN A 114 -7.47 43.83 3.61
CA GLN A 114 -6.63 43.94 4.80
C GLN A 114 -6.36 45.43 5.06
N SER A 115 -6.82 45.86 6.24
CA SER A 115 -6.05 46.65 7.21
C SER A 115 -4.64 47.02 6.73
N ILE A 116 -4.50 48.23 6.18
CA ILE A 116 -3.22 48.94 6.17
C ILE A 116 -3.51 50.26 6.87
N GLU A 117 -3.00 50.37 8.09
CA GLU A 117 -2.91 51.62 8.82
C GLU A 117 -2.16 52.62 7.95
N THR A 118 -2.87 53.71 7.64
CA THR A 118 -2.35 55.00 7.20
C THR A 118 -1.23 55.45 8.12
N GLU A 119 -0.06 55.80 7.59
CA GLU A 119 0.64 57.09 7.84
C GLU A 119 1.58 57.46 6.67
N ASN A 120 1.32 58.62 6.07
CA ASN A 120 2.25 59.55 5.38
C ASN A 120 3.03 59.09 4.14
N SER A 121 2.69 59.65 2.97
CA SER A 121 3.59 60.55 2.22
C SER A 121 3.20 60.68 0.73
N THR A 122 2.84 61.90 0.37
CA THR A 122 3.08 62.59 -0.91
C THR A 122 2.54 62.03 -2.23
N GLN A 123 1.59 62.80 -2.75
CA GLN A 123 1.07 62.88 -4.12
C GLN A 123 2.13 62.62 -5.21
N HIS A 124 1.80 61.80 -6.22
CA HIS A 124 1.90 62.13 -7.66
C HIS A 124 1.32 61.01 -8.56
N SER A 125 0.34 61.40 -9.38
CA SER A 125 -0.11 60.86 -10.68
C SER A 125 0.21 59.41 -11.10
N THR A 126 -0.82 58.55 -11.16
CA THR A 126 -0.81 57.31 -11.98
C THR A 126 -2.16 57.02 -12.65
N ALA A 127 -2.70 57.98 -13.41
CA ALA A 127 -3.91 57.76 -14.24
C ALA A 127 -3.63 57.09 -15.62
N SER A 128 -2.37 56.78 -15.96
CA SER A 128 -1.98 56.32 -17.31
C SER A 128 -1.87 54.80 -17.47
N ALA A 129 -1.60 54.06 -16.38
CA ALA A 129 -1.31 52.61 -16.47
C ALA A 129 -2.56 51.74 -16.73
N ASN A 130 -3.74 52.16 -16.29
CA ASN A 130 -4.97 51.37 -16.41
C ASN A 130 -5.58 51.37 -17.83
N ARG A 131 -5.17 52.29 -18.71
CA ARG A 131 -5.67 52.35 -20.09
C ARG A 131 -4.93 51.40 -21.03
N ALA A 132 -3.64 51.17 -20.80
CA ALA A 132 -2.82 50.26 -21.58
C ALA A 132 -3.20 48.79 -21.36
N PHE A 133 -3.56 48.43 -20.12
CA PHE A 133 -3.95 47.06 -19.77
C PHE A 133 -5.33 46.66 -20.35
N ARG A 134 -6.31 47.58 -20.33
CA ARG A 134 -7.62 47.35 -20.98
C ARG A 134 -7.50 47.24 -22.51
N LYS A 135 -6.60 48.02 -23.12
CA LYS A 135 -6.35 47.96 -24.57
C LYS A 135 -5.67 46.66 -25.02
N ALA A 136 -4.85 46.05 -24.16
CA ALA A 136 -4.25 44.74 -24.40
C ALA A 136 -5.28 43.59 -24.29
N LEU A 137 -6.24 43.69 -23.37
CA LEU A 137 -7.32 42.69 -23.22
C LEU A 137 -8.33 42.72 -24.37
N ASP A 138 -8.63 43.89 -24.93
CA ASP A 138 -9.49 44.01 -26.12
C ASP A 138 -8.81 43.47 -27.40
N THR A 139 -7.47 43.46 -27.45
CA THR A 139 -6.72 42.89 -28.58
C THR A 139 -6.66 41.35 -28.53
N LEU A 140 -6.81 40.75 -27.34
CA LEU A 140 -6.86 39.30 -27.13
C LEU A 140 -8.27 38.71 -27.28
N ARG A 141 -9.32 39.53 -27.18
CA ARG A 141 -10.73 39.11 -27.36
C ARG A 141 -11.19 39.10 -28.82
N GLY A 142 -10.23 38.96 -29.75
CA GLY A 142 -10.44 38.82 -31.19
C GLY A 142 -11.71 38.08 -31.54
N ASP A 143 -12.69 38.87 -31.95
CA ASP A 143 -14.00 38.50 -32.43
C ASP A 143 -13.84 37.60 -33.66
N ARG A 144 -14.14 36.30 -33.51
CA ARG A 144 -14.33 35.37 -34.62
C ARG A 144 -15.63 34.61 -34.43
N LYS A 145 -16.70 35.22 -34.94
CA LYS A 145 -17.91 34.51 -35.32
C LYS A 145 -17.64 33.70 -36.59
N THR A 146 -17.98 32.41 -36.50
CA THR A 146 -18.47 31.51 -37.57
C THR A 146 -17.60 31.29 -38.81
N THR A 147 -16.88 30.15 -38.82
CA THR A 147 -17.01 29.10 -39.87
C THR A 147 -16.23 27.84 -39.47
N THR A 148 -16.96 26.74 -39.28
CA THR A 148 -16.46 25.35 -39.29
C THR A 148 -15.91 25.03 -40.70
N PRO A 149 -14.88 24.17 -40.84
CA PRO A 149 -15.17 22.74 -40.93
C PRO A 149 -14.14 21.80 -40.27
N THR A 150 -14.66 20.61 -40.00
CA THR A 150 -14.04 19.32 -39.67
C THR A 150 -12.79 18.94 -40.50
N ALA A 151 -11.79 18.34 -39.86
CA ALA A 151 -11.16 17.08 -40.32
C ALA A 151 -10.16 16.53 -39.29
N SER A 152 -10.31 15.24 -38.99
CA SER A 152 -9.41 14.36 -38.27
C SER A 152 -8.45 13.71 -39.27
N VAL A 153 -7.14 13.61 -38.99
CA VAL A 153 -6.24 12.63 -39.61
C VAL A 153 -5.11 12.24 -38.65
N MET A 154 -5.02 10.93 -38.37
CA MET A 154 -3.89 10.23 -37.77
C MET A 154 -2.80 9.92 -38.83
N ALA A 155 -1.54 9.80 -38.40
CA ALA A 155 -0.48 9.05 -39.10
C ALA A 155 0.31 8.29 -38.02
N SER A 156 0.26 6.95 -37.93
CA SER A 156 0.79 5.90 -38.83
C SER A 156 2.33 5.90 -38.90
N ILE A 157 2.94 5.05 -38.07
CA ILE A 157 4.38 4.77 -38.02
C ILE A 157 4.60 3.43 -38.75
N GLN A 158 5.20 3.47 -39.94
CA GLN A 158 5.72 2.29 -40.62
C GLN A 158 7.22 2.16 -40.31
N SER A 159 7.57 1.08 -39.61
CA SER A 159 8.94 0.64 -39.35
C SER A 159 9.37 -0.35 -40.42
N ASN A 160 10.43 -0.02 -41.17
CA ASN A 160 11.16 -0.90 -42.06
C ASN A 160 12.61 -1.01 -41.56
N GLN A 161 13.05 -2.19 -41.15
CA GLN A 161 14.47 -2.57 -41.09
C GLN A 161 14.63 -4.03 -41.57
N PRO A 162 15.65 -4.33 -42.41
CA PRO A 162 15.76 -5.57 -43.16
C PRO A 162 16.52 -6.68 -42.42
N ALA A 163 16.16 -7.91 -42.80
CA ALA A 163 16.89 -9.14 -42.55
C ALA A 163 18.19 -9.20 -43.38
N ALA A 164 19.30 -9.60 -42.76
CA ALA A 164 20.43 -10.19 -43.46
C ALA A 164 21.08 -11.29 -42.62
N ARG A 165 21.29 -12.40 -43.30
CA ARG A 165 21.71 -13.74 -42.89
C ARG A 165 23.18 -13.92 -43.27
N ASN A 166 23.97 -14.65 -42.48
CA ASN A 166 25.12 -15.53 -42.88
C ASN A 166 25.88 -15.92 -41.59
N ARG A 167 25.89 -17.18 -41.10
CA ARG A 167 26.52 -18.44 -41.57
C ARG A 167 28.00 -18.34 -41.95
N SER A 168 28.89 -18.87 -41.10
CA SER A 168 29.85 -19.94 -41.44
C SER A 168 30.74 -20.37 -40.25
N SER A 169 30.80 -21.69 -40.05
CA SER A 169 31.83 -22.50 -39.36
C SER A 169 33.20 -22.34 -40.07
N ILE A 170 34.42 -22.65 -39.57
CA ILE A 170 35.03 -23.92 -39.09
C ILE A 170 36.47 -23.64 -38.53
N SER A 171 37.09 -24.67 -37.91
CA SER A 171 38.39 -24.87 -37.19
C SER A 171 39.68 -24.14 -37.69
N SER A 172 40.85 -24.08 -37.03
CA SER A 172 41.58 -25.02 -36.12
C SER A 172 42.88 -24.37 -35.55
N THR A 173 43.32 -24.85 -34.36
CA THR A 173 44.69 -25.03 -33.80
C THR A 173 45.88 -24.08 -34.11
N GLY A 174 46.55 -23.60 -33.06
CA GLY A 174 47.96 -23.16 -33.11
C GLY A 174 48.43 -22.33 -31.90
N THR A 175 49.35 -22.89 -31.12
CA THR A 175 50.02 -22.39 -29.91
C THR A 175 50.96 -21.18 -30.10
N ALA A 176 50.89 -20.16 -29.23
CA ALA A 176 52.03 -19.44 -28.61
C ALA A 176 51.53 -18.34 -27.64
N THR A 177 52.21 -18.19 -26.50
CA THR A 177 51.99 -17.23 -25.39
C THR A 177 52.67 -15.86 -25.65
N PRO A 178 52.60 -14.87 -24.74
CA PRO A 178 51.42 -14.14 -24.29
C PRO A 178 51.59 -12.59 -24.45
N SER A 179 50.52 -11.83 -24.69
CA SER A 179 50.55 -10.37 -24.50
C SER A 179 49.25 -9.83 -23.90
N LEU A 180 49.37 -9.56 -22.60
CA LEU A 180 48.81 -8.47 -21.80
C LEU A 180 47.87 -7.49 -22.56
N SER A 181 46.55 -7.58 -22.30
CA SER A 181 45.57 -6.45 -22.23
C SER A 181 44.13 -6.86 -22.52
N LYS A 182 43.52 -7.77 -21.75
CA LYS A 182 42.05 -7.98 -21.76
C LYS A 182 41.53 -8.38 -20.38
N SER A 183 40.92 -7.45 -19.67
CA SER A 183 40.07 -7.76 -18.50
C SER A 183 39.00 -6.69 -18.31
N LYS A 184 38.04 -6.63 -19.24
CA LYS A 184 36.73 -5.99 -19.01
C LYS A 184 35.57 -6.97 -19.23
N ASP A 185 35.73 -7.91 -20.16
CA ASP A 185 34.69 -8.91 -20.44
C ASP A 185 34.69 -10.13 -19.49
N GLN A 186 35.78 -10.40 -18.76
CA GLN A 186 35.79 -11.51 -17.77
C GLN A 186 35.16 -11.12 -16.43
N LEU A 187 35.14 -9.84 -16.07
CA LEU A 187 34.44 -9.35 -14.87
C LEU A 187 32.92 -9.38 -15.07
N SER A 188 32.43 -9.15 -16.30
CA SER A 188 31.01 -9.27 -16.64
C SER A 188 30.50 -10.70 -16.48
N LYS A 189 31.30 -11.71 -16.88
CA LYS A 189 30.92 -13.12 -16.72
C LYS A 189 30.90 -13.58 -15.25
N PHE A 190 31.84 -13.10 -14.43
CA PHE A 190 31.84 -13.38 -12.99
C PHE A 190 30.76 -12.63 -12.21
N LEU A 191 30.37 -11.42 -12.63
CA LEU A 191 29.27 -10.67 -12.00
C LEU A 191 27.88 -11.22 -12.36
N LEU A 192 27.72 -11.79 -13.56
CA LEU A 192 26.47 -12.45 -13.95
C LEU A 192 26.31 -13.83 -13.30
N GLU A 193 27.42 -14.55 -13.09
CA GLU A 193 27.44 -15.86 -12.42
C GLU A 193 27.40 -15.75 -10.88
N ALA A 194 27.78 -14.60 -10.31
CA ALA A 194 27.58 -14.26 -8.90
C ALA A 194 26.20 -13.61 -8.63
N SER A 195 25.40 -13.34 -9.67
CA SER A 195 24.07 -12.77 -9.50
C SER A 195 23.04 -13.87 -9.19
N THR A 196 22.67 -13.90 -7.92
CA THR A 196 21.35 -14.26 -7.39
C THR A 196 20.94 -15.73 -7.26
N ASP A 197 21.29 -16.67 -8.14
CA ASP A 197 20.68 -18.01 -8.04
C ASP A 197 21.37 -18.97 -7.05
N SER A 198 22.70 -19.03 -7.02
CA SER A 198 23.40 -19.98 -6.14
C SER A 198 23.26 -19.61 -4.66
N LEU A 199 23.27 -18.31 -4.35
CA LEU A 199 23.15 -17.80 -2.97
C LEU A 199 21.72 -17.96 -2.43
N LEU A 200 20.73 -17.83 -3.31
CA LEU A 200 19.32 -18.06 -2.98
C LEU A 200 19.04 -19.55 -2.79
N SER A 201 19.62 -20.42 -3.63
CA SER A 201 19.52 -21.87 -3.50
C SER A 201 20.14 -22.36 -2.18
N ASP A 202 21.35 -21.89 -1.84
CA ASP A 202 22.00 -22.19 -0.55
C ASP A 202 21.20 -21.70 0.66
N TYR A 203 20.58 -20.52 0.56
CA TYR A 203 19.73 -19.99 1.63
C TYR A 203 18.46 -20.82 1.82
N VAL A 204 17.80 -21.23 0.72
CA VAL A 204 16.61 -22.08 0.72
C VAL A 204 16.94 -23.46 1.30
N GLU A 205 18.07 -24.07 0.89
CA GLU A 205 18.48 -25.38 1.40
C GLU A 205 18.82 -25.32 2.90
N ARG A 206 19.47 -24.24 3.36
CA ARG A 206 19.75 -24.01 4.78
C ARG A 206 18.46 -23.83 5.60
N LYS A 207 17.45 -23.14 5.06
CA LYS A 207 16.14 -22.97 5.70
C LYS A 207 15.31 -24.26 5.74
N LEU A 208 15.40 -25.09 4.72
CA LEU A 208 14.78 -26.42 4.69
C LEU A 208 15.40 -27.37 5.73
N LYS A 209 16.74 -27.41 5.82
CA LYS A 209 17.44 -28.21 6.84
C LYS A 209 17.16 -27.71 8.27
N GLN A 210 17.01 -26.40 8.47
CA GLN A 210 16.60 -25.83 9.75
C GLN A 210 15.20 -26.32 10.20
N ARG A 211 14.26 -26.51 9.26
CA ARG A 211 12.93 -27.06 9.55
C ARG A 211 12.93 -28.57 9.81
N GLN A 212 13.78 -29.33 9.12
CA GLN A 212 13.90 -30.78 9.34
C GLN A 212 14.57 -31.14 10.66
N ASN A 213 15.51 -30.33 11.16
CA ASN A 213 16.19 -30.61 12.43
C ASN A 213 15.41 -30.14 13.66
N GLY A 214 14.36 -29.32 13.49
CA GLY A 214 13.53 -28.81 14.59
C GLY A 214 12.43 -29.74 15.10
N SER A 215 12.17 -30.88 14.43
CA SER A 215 11.03 -31.76 14.76
C SER A 215 11.42 -33.08 15.43
N LYS A 216 12.68 -33.27 15.85
CA LYS A 216 13.18 -34.56 16.37
C LYS A 216 13.83 -34.46 17.75
N THR A 217 13.11 -33.95 18.75
CA THR A 217 13.45 -34.16 20.17
C THR A 217 12.22 -34.45 21.04
N ARG A 218 11.95 -35.75 21.20
CA ARG A 218 11.49 -36.51 22.38
C ARG A 218 10.74 -35.78 23.53
N SER A 219 9.48 -36.22 23.72
CA SER A 219 8.81 -36.67 24.98
C SER A 219 8.95 -35.87 26.30
N SER A 220 7.84 -35.19 26.66
CA SER A 220 7.09 -34.97 27.94
C SER A 220 7.70 -35.27 29.33
N PRO A 221 7.17 -34.71 30.48
CA PRO A 221 5.83 -34.10 30.68
C PRO A 221 5.71 -32.82 31.57
N ALA A 222 4.52 -32.20 31.48
CA ALA A 222 3.78 -31.40 32.48
C ALA A 222 4.36 -30.07 33.03
N SER A 223 3.76 -28.95 32.60
CA SER A 223 3.26 -27.90 33.51
C SER A 223 2.37 -26.89 32.77
N LEU A 224 1.29 -26.49 33.43
CA LEU A 224 0.27 -25.54 33.00
C LEU A 224 0.84 -24.12 33.02
N ALA A 225 0.89 -23.43 31.88
CA ALA A 225 0.84 -21.98 31.81
C ALA A 225 0.45 -21.52 30.40
N SER A 226 -0.62 -20.74 30.36
CA SER A 226 -1.29 -20.17 29.20
C SER A 226 -0.35 -19.31 28.34
N SER A 227 -0.21 -19.62 27.05
CA SER A 227 0.29 -18.66 26.05
C SER A 227 -0.66 -18.62 24.85
N SER A 228 -1.29 -17.45 24.68
CA SER A 228 -2.33 -17.14 23.69
C SER A 228 -1.73 -16.51 22.44
N SER A 229 -0.81 -17.20 21.78
CA SER A 229 -0.30 -16.77 20.49
C SER A 229 -0.05 -18.00 19.64
N VAL A 230 -0.39 -17.93 18.35
CA VAL A 230 -0.38 -19.02 17.36
C VAL A 230 -1.66 -19.89 17.33
N ARG A 231 -2.81 -19.24 17.24
CA ARG A 231 -3.93 -19.73 16.41
C ARG A 231 -4.37 -18.59 15.48
N GLN A 232 -3.65 -18.39 14.38
CA GLN A 232 -4.26 -17.74 13.21
C GLN A 232 -5.50 -18.56 12.87
N SER A 233 -6.66 -17.90 12.90
CA SER A 233 -7.95 -18.56 12.73
C SER A 233 -7.98 -19.28 11.38
N ARG A 234 -8.70 -20.40 11.29
CA ARG A 234 -8.85 -21.14 10.03
C ARG A 234 -9.37 -20.22 8.92
N GLU A 235 -10.21 -19.24 9.26
CA GLU A 235 -10.67 -18.20 8.34
C GLU A 235 -9.56 -17.27 7.83
N GLU A 236 -8.57 -16.89 8.66
CA GLU A 236 -7.46 -16.03 8.22
C GLU A 236 -6.53 -16.75 7.24
N ARG A 237 -6.29 -18.06 7.44
CA ARG A 237 -5.53 -18.85 6.47
C ARG A 237 -6.27 -18.97 5.14
N ASN A 238 -7.58 -19.19 5.19
CA ASN A 238 -8.40 -19.25 3.99
C ASN A 238 -8.41 -17.91 3.24
N LEU A 239 -8.46 -16.78 3.95
CA LEU A 239 -8.41 -15.45 3.32
C LEU A 239 -7.07 -15.19 2.62
N ALA A 240 -5.96 -15.54 3.28
CA ALA A 240 -4.62 -15.40 2.70
C ALA A 240 -4.43 -16.32 1.48
N GLU A 241 -5.00 -17.51 1.49
CA GLU A 241 -4.97 -18.45 0.36
C GLU A 241 -5.82 -17.96 -0.82
N VAL A 242 -6.99 -17.39 -0.56
CA VAL A 242 -7.84 -16.76 -1.58
C VAL A 242 -7.16 -15.53 -2.19
N GLU A 243 -6.51 -14.69 -1.39
CA GLU A 243 -5.75 -13.55 -1.90
C GLU A 243 -4.54 -13.99 -2.74
N LYS A 244 -3.86 -15.08 -2.33
CA LYS A 244 -2.77 -15.68 -3.09
C LYS A 244 -3.24 -16.20 -4.45
N LEU A 245 -4.38 -16.90 -4.49
CA LEU A 245 -4.98 -17.37 -5.75
C LEU A 245 -5.38 -16.21 -6.65
N ARG A 246 -5.99 -15.17 -6.08
CA ARG A 246 -6.37 -13.95 -6.81
C ARG A 246 -5.16 -13.23 -7.40
N LEU A 247 -4.05 -13.13 -6.64
CA LEU A 247 -2.81 -12.54 -7.12
C LEU A 247 -2.18 -13.37 -8.24
N SER A 248 -2.16 -14.70 -8.07
CA SER A 248 -1.64 -15.63 -9.08
C SER A 248 -2.41 -15.54 -10.40
N GLN A 249 -3.74 -15.40 -10.34
CA GLN A 249 -4.57 -15.20 -11.53
C GLN A 249 -4.24 -13.87 -12.23
N ARG A 250 -4.08 -12.79 -11.47
CA ARG A 250 -3.73 -11.48 -12.02
C ARG A 250 -2.35 -11.46 -12.70
N ILE A 251 -1.39 -12.22 -12.16
CA ILE A 251 -0.07 -12.38 -12.77
C ILE A 251 -0.16 -13.13 -14.11
N ARG A 252 -1.00 -14.18 -14.20
CA ARG A 252 -1.23 -14.88 -15.47
C ARG A 252 -1.85 -13.94 -16.51
N GLU A 253 -2.90 -13.21 -16.15
CA GLU A 253 -3.55 -12.24 -17.05
C GLU A 253 -2.57 -11.17 -17.56
N VAL A 254 -1.67 -10.66 -16.71
CA VAL A 254 -0.64 -9.70 -17.13
C VAL A 254 0.36 -10.36 -18.09
N ASN A 255 0.78 -11.60 -17.82
CA ASN A 255 1.68 -12.32 -18.72
C ASN A 255 1.02 -12.64 -20.06
N ASP A 256 -0.26 -13.02 -20.08
CA ASP A 256 -1.00 -13.30 -21.31
C ASP A 256 -1.15 -12.04 -22.17
N VAL A 257 -1.36 -10.87 -21.54
CA VAL A 257 -1.35 -9.57 -22.25
C VAL A 257 0.04 -9.22 -22.77
N LEU A 258 1.10 -9.45 -21.99
CA LEU A 258 2.49 -9.18 -22.41
C LEU A 258 2.96 -10.11 -23.54
N ASN A 259 2.49 -11.35 -23.56
CA ASN A 259 2.77 -12.32 -24.60
C ASN A 259 1.93 -12.11 -25.86
N GLY A 260 0.92 -11.24 -25.80
CA GLY A 260 -0.02 -11.00 -26.90
C GLY A 260 -1.07 -12.09 -27.06
N ASP A 261 -1.18 -13.02 -26.10
CA ASP A 261 -2.21 -14.06 -26.03
C ASP A 261 -3.58 -13.47 -25.65
N MET A 262 -3.58 -12.27 -25.06
CA MET A 262 -4.78 -11.46 -24.81
C MET A 262 -4.64 -10.04 -25.39
N GLU A 263 -5.67 -9.59 -26.10
CA GLU A 263 -5.78 -8.20 -26.54
C GLU A 263 -5.95 -7.27 -25.32
N PHE A 264 -5.20 -6.17 -25.29
CA PHE A 264 -5.25 -5.19 -24.21
C PHE A 264 -6.64 -4.55 -24.14
N ARG A 265 -7.52 -5.05 -23.27
CA ARG A 265 -8.76 -4.36 -22.91
C ARG A 265 -8.42 -3.31 -21.87
N GLU A 266 -8.64 -2.03 -22.18
CA GLU A 266 -8.48 -0.89 -21.25
C GLU A 266 -9.25 -1.06 -19.91
N SER A 267 -10.17 -2.03 -19.85
CA SER A 267 -10.89 -2.44 -18.64
C SER A 267 -10.02 -3.15 -17.58
N CYS A 268 -8.83 -3.69 -17.91
CA CYS A 268 -7.95 -4.37 -16.94
C CYS A 268 -7.35 -3.42 -15.88
N LEU A 269 -7.41 -2.10 -16.10
CA LEU A 269 -7.01 -1.07 -15.15
C LEU A 269 -8.18 -0.52 -14.33
N SER A 270 -9.42 -0.96 -14.59
CA SER A 270 -10.58 -0.60 -13.79
C SER A 270 -10.72 -1.59 -12.62
N PRO A 271 -10.77 -1.14 -11.36
CA PRO A 271 -11.14 -2.02 -10.26
C PRO A 271 -12.55 -2.54 -10.56
N SER A 272 -12.69 -3.86 -10.73
CA SER A 272 -13.96 -4.54 -10.95
C SER A 272 -14.96 -4.12 -9.86
N ALA A 273 -15.84 -3.17 -10.21
CA ALA A 273 -17.03 -2.88 -9.45
C ALA A 273 -17.88 -4.14 -9.53
N LYS A 274 -18.06 -4.81 -8.39
CA LYS A 274 -18.93 -5.98 -8.27
C LYS A 274 -20.36 -5.58 -8.65
N SER A 275 -20.73 -5.71 -9.92
CA SER A 275 -22.12 -5.77 -10.36
C SER A 275 -22.66 -7.14 -9.96
N VAL A 276 -23.05 -7.27 -8.69
CA VAL A 276 -23.84 -8.41 -8.22
C VAL A 276 -25.25 -8.22 -8.78
N SER A 277 -25.51 -8.83 -9.93
CA SER A 277 -26.86 -9.10 -10.41
C SER A 277 -27.51 -10.10 -9.44
N LYS A 278 -28.32 -9.59 -8.51
CA LYS A 278 -29.13 -10.44 -7.61
C LYS A 278 -30.39 -10.92 -8.33
N PRO A 279 -30.79 -12.19 -8.14
CA PRO A 279 -31.98 -12.76 -8.74
C PRO A 279 -33.24 -12.24 -8.02
N ARG A 280 -34.26 -12.05 -8.85
CA ARG A 280 -35.63 -11.67 -8.49
C ARG A 280 -36.30 -12.81 -7.72
N TRP A 281 -36.34 -12.69 -6.39
CA TRP A 281 -37.26 -13.48 -5.57
C TRP A 281 -38.50 -12.69 -5.19
N ARG A 282 -39.57 -13.46 -5.11
CA ARG A 282 -40.99 -13.15 -5.20
C ARG A 282 -41.54 -12.64 -3.85
N ASP A 283 -42.50 -11.73 -3.92
CA ASP A 283 -43.33 -11.28 -2.80
C ASP A 283 -44.00 -12.44 -2.05
N GLY A 284 -44.04 -12.33 -0.72
CA GLY A 284 -44.73 -13.25 0.18
C GLY A 284 -44.96 -12.63 1.56
N ASN A 285 -46.04 -11.86 1.68
CA ASN A 285 -46.64 -11.44 2.95
C ASN A 285 -46.89 -12.64 3.90
N ASN A 286 -46.55 -12.52 5.19
CA ASN A 286 -47.54 -12.73 6.26
C ASN A 286 -47.08 -12.34 7.67
N LYS A 287 -48.07 -11.83 8.42
CA LYS A 287 -48.08 -11.43 9.83
C LYS A 287 -47.96 -12.64 10.77
N LYS A 288 -47.19 -12.52 11.87
CA LYS A 288 -47.68 -12.39 13.28
C LYS A 288 -46.55 -12.64 14.31
N PRO A 289 -46.65 -12.09 15.53
CA PRO A 289 -45.64 -12.19 16.59
C PRO A 289 -46.04 -13.17 17.71
N ILE A 290 -45.16 -14.06 18.19
CA ILE A 290 -45.32 -14.78 19.48
C ILE A 290 -43.95 -15.03 20.14
N ARG A 291 -43.97 -14.87 21.47
CA ARG A 291 -42.98 -15.00 22.55
C ARG A 291 -42.46 -16.42 22.82
N THR A 292 -41.43 -16.48 23.69
CA THR A 292 -41.01 -17.58 24.63
C THR A 292 -40.43 -18.84 23.98
N SER A 293 -39.47 -19.61 24.50
CA SER A 293 -38.48 -19.62 25.61
C SER A 293 -37.87 -21.04 25.60
N ILE A 294 -36.66 -21.22 26.16
CA ILE A 294 -36.13 -22.47 26.78
C ILE A 294 -35.47 -23.56 25.89
N ASP A 295 -34.32 -24.04 26.43
CA ASP A 295 -33.55 -25.32 26.30
C ASP A 295 -32.94 -25.74 24.94
N GLU A 296 -31.62 -25.92 24.85
CA GLU A 296 -30.73 -27.01 25.35
C GLU A 296 -30.64 -28.20 24.38
N ASN A 297 -29.40 -28.52 23.99
CA ASN A 297 -28.86 -29.76 23.42
C ASN A 297 -29.44 -30.27 22.09
N ASP A 298 -28.57 -30.44 21.08
CA ASP A 298 -28.13 -31.79 20.68
C ASP A 298 -27.08 -31.70 19.56
N ASP A 299 -26.03 -32.48 19.77
CA ASP A 299 -25.06 -32.92 18.76
C ASP A 299 -25.79 -33.75 17.70
N GLU A 300 -25.43 -33.62 16.42
CA GLU A 300 -25.44 -34.74 15.49
C GLU A 300 -24.54 -34.45 14.28
N ASP A 301 -23.60 -35.37 14.09
CA ASP A 301 -22.72 -35.53 12.94
C ASP A 301 -23.53 -35.72 11.65
N ASP A 302 -23.11 -35.10 10.56
CA ASP A 302 -23.48 -35.56 9.21
C ASP A 302 -22.25 -35.47 8.30
N ASP A 303 -21.63 -36.63 8.14
CA ASP A 303 -20.71 -36.96 7.05
C ASP A 303 -21.55 -37.20 5.79
N GLU A 304 -21.61 -36.22 4.89
CA GLU A 304 -22.05 -36.45 3.51
C GLU A 304 -20.86 -36.27 2.57
N GLU A 305 -20.29 -37.42 2.19
CA GLU A 305 -19.59 -37.59 0.93
C GLU A 305 -20.61 -37.41 -0.20
N GLU A 306 -20.34 -36.51 -1.14
CA GLU A 306 -20.90 -36.61 -2.48
C GLU A 306 -19.87 -36.20 -3.51
N ASP A 307 -19.51 -37.21 -4.30
CA ASP A 307 -19.00 -37.16 -5.66
C ASP A 307 -19.59 -36.00 -6.46
N ASP A 308 -18.79 -35.42 -7.35
CA ASP A 308 -19.19 -35.33 -8.76
C ASP A 308 -17.99 -34.89 -9.60
N ASP A 309 -17.62 -35.83 -10.47
CA ASP A 309 -16.81 -35.66 -11.66
C ASP A 309 -17.41 -34.62 -12.63
N ASP A 310 -16.68 -34.37 -13.72
CA ASP A 310 -17.18 -33.83 -15.00
C ASP A 310 -17.37 -32.31 -15.12
N ASP A 311 -16.36 -31.63 -15.69
CA ASP A 311 -16.43 -31.29 -17.13
C ASP A 311 -15.28 -30.35 -17.53
N LEU A 312 -14.31 -30.89 -18.27
CA LEU A 312 -13.33 -30.09 -19.01
C LEU A 312 -14.04 -29.45 -20.23
N PRO A 313 -13.99 -28.12 -20.43
CA PRO A 313 -14.53 -27.55 -21.65
C PRO A 313 -13.68 -27.94 -22.86
N SER A 314 -14.29 -28.77 -23.70
CA SER A 314 -13.92 -29.15 -25.06
C SER A 314 -13.45 -27.94 -25.90
N MET A 315 -12.18 -28.01 -26.34
CA MET A 315 -11.67 -27.21 -27.45
C MET A 315 -12.24 -27.79 -28.76
N MET A 316 -13.06 -27.03 -29.49
CA MET A 316 -13.19 -27.28 -30.92
C MET A 316 -13.59 -26.03 -31.71
N GLU A 317 -12.69 -25.70 -32.62
CA GLU A 317 -12.91 -24.97 -33.86
C GLU A 317 -14.17 -25.47 -34.58
N LYS A 318 -14.95 -24.52 -35.14
CA LYS A 318 -15.82 -24.81 -36.28
C LYS A 318 -16.02 -23.56 -37.13
N HIS A 319 -15.41 -23.60 -38.32
CA HIS A 319 -15.71 -22.72 -39.43
C HIS A 319 -16.91 -23.24 -40.24
N THR A 320 -17.48 -22.31 -41.01
CA THR A 320 -18.31 -22.43 -42.24
C THR A 320 -19.83 -22.18 -42.15
N SER A 321 -20.22 -21.17 -42.95
CA SER A 321 -21.47 -20.42 -43.16
C SER A 321 -22.52 -21.17 -44.02
N PRO A 322 -23.47 -20.53 -44.75
CA PRO A 322 -24.31 -19.31 -44.57
C PRO A 322 -25.82 -19.55 -44.90
N LEU A 323 -26.76 -18.65 -44.53
CA LEU A 323 -27.87 -18.17 -45.42
C LEU A 323 -28.84 -17.13 -44.79
N ALA A 324 -29.17 -16.15 -45.63
CA ALA A 324 -30.44 -15.43 -45.82
C ALA A 324 -30.91 -14.31 -44.85
N ASP A 325 -31.00 -13.13 -45.48
CA ASP A 325 -32.01 -12.07 -45.36
C ASP A 325 -32.11 -11.21 -44.09
N HIS A 326 -31.56 -9.99 -44.16
CA HIS A 326 -32.32 -8.74 -44.29
C HIS A 326 -31.36 -7.53 -44.43
N ARG A 327 -31.52 -6.74 -45.51
CA ARG A 327 -30.99 -5.37 -45.76
C ARG A 327 -32.21 -4.47 -46.05
N PRO A 328 -32.19 -3.11 -46.00
CA PRO A 328 -31.06 -2.17 -45.83
C PRO A 328 -31.31 -1.14 -44.69
N VAL A 329 -30.34 -0.37 -44.18
CA VAL A 329 -29.79 0.88 -44.75
C VAL A 329 -28.41 1.12 -44.11
N SER A 330 -27.36 1.16 -44.93
CA SER A 330 -25.99 1.48 -44.54
C SER A 330 -25.50 2.68 -45.34
N VAL A 331 -25.13 3.77 -44.67
CA VAL A 331 -24.39 4.88 -45.27
C VAL A 331 -22.99 4.84 -44.67
N SER A 332 -22.06 4.19 -45.36
CA SER A 332 -20.63 4.27 -45.08
C SER A 332 -19.94 4.74 -46.35
N ALA A 333 -19.40 5.96 -46.30
CA ALA A 333 -18.58 6.53 -47.34
C ALA A 333 -17.23 5.80 -47.35
N SER A 334 -16.96 5.11 -48.46
CA SER A 334 -15.67 4.50 -48.78
C SER A 334 -14.82 5.55 -49.46
N ILE A 335 -13.71 5.96 -48.83
CA ILE A 335 -12.71 6.83 -49.46
C ILE A 335 -11.66 5.90 -50.07
N GLN A 336 -11.74 5.71 -51.38
CA GLN A 336 -10.65 5.18 -52.19
C GLN A 336 -9.60 6.29 -52.30
N THR A 337 -8.45 6.13 -51.64
CA THR A 337 -7.26 6.94 -51.93
C THR A 337 -6.56 6.30 -53.13
N GLU A 338 -6.83 6.88 -54.29
CA GLU A 338 -6.14 6.68 -55.55
C GLU A 338 -4.72 7.27 -55.43
N HIS A 339 -3.72 6.40 -55.51
CA HIS A 339 -2.31 6.75 -55.58
C HIS A 339 -2.01 7.28 -56.99
N SER A 340 -1.77 8.58 -57.11
CA SER A 340 -1.26 9.21 -58.32
C SER A 340 0.26 9.09 -58.34
N ASP A 341 0.77 7.97 -58.82
CA ASP A 341 2.14 7.83 -59.30
C ASP A 341 2.29 8.66 -60.57
N GLN A 342 2.68 9.94 -60.42
CA GLN A 342 3.03 10.79 -61.55
C GLN A 342 4.51 10.54 -61.88
N ASP A 343 4.73 9.51 -62.69
CA ASP A 343 6.02 9.18 -63.26
C ASP A 343 6.59 10.38 -64.03
N ASN A 344 7.79 10.76 -63.58
CA ASN A 344 8.67 11.74 -64.16
C ASN A 344 9.24 11.18 -65.48
N ILE A 345 8.51 11.36 -66.58
CA ILE A 345 8.98 10.99 -67.92
C ILE A 345 9.83 12.13 -68.48
N SER A 346 11.13 11.92 -68.36
CA SER A 346 12.19 12.60 -69.09
C SER A 346 11.92 12.56 -70.62
N PRO A 347 11.94 13.69 -71.36
CA PRO A 347 11.79 13.65 -72.80
C PRO A 347 13.13 13.26 -73.45
N ARG A 348 13.20 12.02 -73.93
CA ARG A 348 14.25 11.58 -74.87
C ARG A 348 13.70 11.66 -76.29
N PRO A 349 14.46 12.23 -77.26
CA PRO A 349 13.95 12.46 -78.60
C PRO A 349 13.99 11.17 -79.42
N SER A 350 12.84 10.73 -79.93
CA SER A 350 12.77 9.75 -81.00
C SER A 350 12.26 10.43 -82.26
N HIS A 351 13.22 10.65 -83.14
CA HIS A 351 13.14 11.06 -84.53
C HIS A 351 12.22 10.15 -85.35
N VAL A 352 11.11 10.70 -85.85
CA VAL A 352 10.26 10.17 -86.93
C VAL A 352 10.08 11.37 -87.87
N LYS A 353 10.97 11.53 -88.86
CA LYS A 353 10.74 11.20 -90.28
C LYS A 353 9.33 11.52 -90.79
N ASP A 354 9.33 12.56 -91.63
CA ASP A 354 8.53 12.72 -92.84
C ASP A 354 7.02 12.89 -92.65
N GLU A 355 6.57 14.14 -92.72
CA GLU A 355 5.54 14.51 -93.70
C GLU A 355 5.62 16.02 -93.99
N GLU A 356 6.08 16.31 -95.20
CA GLU A 356 5.99 17.60 -95.85
C GLU A 356 4.50 17.92 -96.06
N VAL A 357 4.00 18.95 -95.39
CA VAL A 357 2.80 19.66 -95.85
C VAL A 357 3.18 21.13 -95.95
N GLU A 358 3.60 21.44 -97.17
CA GLU A 358 3.71 22.75 -97.77
C GLU A 358 2.30 23.39 -97.78
N GLU A 359 2.03 24.32 -96.87
CA GLU A 359 0.92 25.27 -97.02
C GLU A 359 1.48 26.70 -96.97
N ASP A 360 1.65 27.22 -98.18
CA ASP A 360 1.69 28.64 -98.53
C ASP A 360 0.55 29.41 -97.83
N LEU A 361 0.89 30.32 -96.92
CA LEU A 361 -0.01 31.40 -96.53
C LEU A 361 0.73 32.72 -96.34
N PRO A 362 0.07 33.84 -96.66
CA PRO A 362 0.70 34.98 -97.30
C PRO A 362 1.35 35.98 -96.34
N ASP A 363 2.37 36.58 -96.90
CA ASP A 363 3.15 37.73 -96.49
C ASP A 363 2.25 38.95 -96.22
N ASN A 364 1.71 39.05 -95.01
CA ASN A 364 1.04 40.26 -94.51
C ASN A 364 2.04 41.10 -93.70
N SER A 365 2.89 41.79 -94.45
CA SER A 365 3.66 42.95 -94.01
C SER A 365 2.70 44.08 -93.62
N LEU A 366 2.28 44.09 -92.36
CA LEU A 366 1.63 45.24 -91.72
C LEU A 366 2.62 45.89 -90.77
N GLU A 367 3.01 47.11 -91.16
CA GLU A 367 3.69 48.14 -90.39
C GLU A 367 3.71 47.89 -88.88
N SER A 368 4.93 47.63 -88.41
CA SER A 368 5.35 47.67 -87.02
C SER A 368 4.99 49.01 -86.36
N LEU A 369 3.81 49.05 -85.75
CA LEU A 369 3.44 50.09 -84.80
C LEU A 369 4.13 49.80 -83.44
N PRO A 370 4.47 50.84 -82.65
CA PRO A 370 5.22 50.73 -81.38
C PRO A 370 4.49 50.00 -80.24
N VAL A 371 3.40 49.28 -80.52
CA VAL A 371 2.56 48.57 -79.54
C VAL A 371 3.22 47.28 -79.05
N SER A 372 4.06 46.64 -79.86
CA SER A 372 4.74 45.37 -79.51
C SER A 372 5.72 45.54 -78.34
N GLU A 373 6.52 46.61 -78.34
CA GLU A 373 7.45 46.90 -77.23
C GLU A 373 6.71 47.14 -75.91
N HIS A 374 5.54 47.79 -75.96
CA HIS A 374 4.76 48.05 -74.76
C HIS A 374 4.21 46.76 -74.16
N VAL A 375 3.69 45.84 -74.98
CA VAL A 375 3.22 44.54 -74.51
C VAL A 375 4.36 43.75 -73.87
N GLN A 376 5.53 43.71 -74.51
CA GLN A 376 6.69 43.01 -73.98
C GLN A 376 7.19 43.58 -72.65
N GLN A 377 7.22 44.91 -72.53
CA GLN A 377 7.59 45.57 -71.27
C GLN A 377 6.57 45.29 -70.15
N THR A 378 5.28 45.20 -70.48
CA THR A 378 4.25 44.86 -69.48
C THR A 378 4.32 43.40 -69.04
N THR A 379 4.60 42.45 -69.94
CA THR A 379 4.77 41.04 -69.58
C THR A 379 6.01 40.83 -68.73
N GLU A 380 7.15 41.42 -69.07
CA GLU A 380 8.37 41.35 -68.24
C GLU A 380 8.15 41.93 -66.83
N ARG A 381 7.38 43.01 -66.72
CA ARG A 381 7.02 43.59 -65.42
C ARG A 381 6.12 42.67 -64.62
N LEU A 382 5.13 42.04 -65.25
CA LEU A 382 4.22 41.09 -64.60
C LEU A 382 4.94 39.81 -64.16
N THR A 383 5.83 39.25 -64.98
CA THR A 383 6.63 38.08 -64.62
C THR A 383 7.58 38.40 -63.47
N SER A 384 8.25 39.56 -63.51
CA SER A 384 9.11 40.01 -62.41
C SER A 384 8.33 40.19 -61.10
N GLN A 385 7.12 40.77 -61.15
CA GLN A 385 6.26 40.89 -59.97
C GLN A 385 5.80 39.53 -59.44
N HIS A 386 5.41 38.61 -60.32
CA HIS A 386 5.03 37.26 -59.93
C HIS A 386 6.21 36.52 -59.27
N GLU A 387 7.40 36.56 -59.87
CA GLU A 387 8.61 35.95 -59.32
C GLU A 387 8.99 36.56 -57.97
N GLN A 388 8.84 37.88 -57.81
CA GLN A 388 9.08 38.56 -56.55
C GLN A 388 8.10 38.10 -55.45
N VAL A 389 6.80 38.05 -55.75
CA VAL A 389 5.78 37.58 -54.79
C VAL A 389 6.01 36.11 -54.45
N GLN A 390 6.32 35.28 -55.44
CA GLN A 390 6.59 33.86 -55.22
C GLN A 390 7.85 33.65 -54.37
N SER A 391 8.91 34.44 -54.60
CA SER A 391 10.14 34.39 -53.82
C SER A 391 9.91 34.83 -52.37
N SER A 392 9.17 35.93 -52.17
CA SER A 392 8.78 36.41 -50.84
C SER A 392 7.94 35.38 -50.07
N MET A 393 7.02 34.70 -50.75
CA MET A 393 6.21 33.63 -50.16
C MET A 393 7.08 32.42 -49.74
N ARG A 394 8.01 31.98 -50.59
CA ARG A 394 8.93 30.87 -50.28
C ARG A 394 9.85 31.23 -49.11
N GLU A 395 10.37 32.45 -49.08
CA GLU A 395 11.20 32.94 -47.98
C GLU A 395 10.42 32.98 -46.66
N SER A 396 9.19 33.50 -46.67
CA SER A 396 8.32 33.50 -45.49
C SER A 396 8.05 32.09 -44.97
N HIS A 397 7.80 31.13 -45.86
CA HIS A 397 7.59 29.74 -45.48
C HIS A 397 8.87 29.10 -44.90
N ALA A 398 10.03 29.37 -45.49
CA ALA A 398 11.32 28.90 -44.96
C ALA A 398 11.59 29.45 -43.55
N GLN A 399 11.31 30.73 -43.31
CA GLN A 399 11.43 31.35 -41.99
C GLN A 399 10.46 30.73 -40.96
N GLN A 400 9.22 30.42 -41.36
CA GLN A 400 8.26 29.74 -40.49
C GLN A 400 8.74 28.34 -40.11
N LEU A 401 9.29 27.58 -41.06
CA LEU A 401 9.82 26.24 -40.82
C LEU A 401 11.03 26.29 -39.89
N GLN A 402 11.94 27.24 -40.09
CA GLN A 402 13.09 27.46 -39.22
C GLN A 402 12.66 27.78 -37.78
N LYS A 403 11.67 28.67 -37.61
CA LYS A 403 11.11 29.01 -36.30
C LYS A 403 10.46 27.82 -35.61
N LEU A 404 9.76 26.97 -36.36
CA LEU A 404 9.15 25.76 -35.81
C LEU A 404 10.22 24.75 -35.36
N MET A 405 11.30 24.61 -36.13
CA MET A 405 12.41 23.71 -35.79
C MET A 405 13.13 24.15 -34.51
N GLU A 406 13.37 25.45 -34.35
CA GLU A 406 13.94 26.03 -33.11
C GLU A 406 13.03 25.81 -31.90
N LEU A 407 11.71 25.98 -32.09
CA LEU A 407 10.72 25.74 -31.02
C LEU A 407 10.66 24.26 -30.61
N ILE A 408 10.78 23.32 -31.56
CA ILE A 408 10.83 21.88 -31.28
C ILE A 408 12.09 21.56 -30.47
N GLU A 409 13.24 22.08 -30.87
CA GLU A 409 14.50 21.86 -30.15
C GLU A 409 14.44 22.42 -28.72
N GLU A 410 13.86 23.61 -28.52
CA GLU A 410 13.64 24.18 -27.20
C GLU A 410 12.75 23.28 -26.33
N LYS A 411 11.66 22.74 -26.90
CA LYS A 411 10.74 21.85 -26.19
C LYS A 411 11.37 20.51 -25.84
N ASP A 412 12.21 19.96 -26.71
CA ASP A 412 12.96 18.73 -26.44
C ASP A 412 13.96 18.94 -25.28
N GLN A 413 14.62 20.11 -25.23
CA GLN A 413 15.49 20.47 -24.11
C GLN A 413 14.72 20.65 -22.80
N GLU A 414 13.54 21.28 -22.83
CA GLU A 414 12.66 21.42 -21.67
C GLU A 414 12.21 20.05 -21.14
N LEU A 415 11.82 19.15 -22.05
CA LEU A 415 11.41 17.79 -21.71
C LEU A 415 12.55 16.99 -21.06
N GLU A 416 13.78 17.10 -21.58
CA GLU A 416 14.93 16.42 -21.01
C GLU A 416 15.28 16.96 -19.61
N LYS A 417 15.16 18.28 -19.38
CA LYS A 417 15.33 18.87 -18.04
C LYS A 417 14.31 18.32 -17.05
N ILE A 418 13.04 18.21 -17.44
CA ILE A 418 11.98 17.65 -16.59
C ILE A 418 12.28 16.19 -16.26
N LYS A 419 12.72 15.38 -17.24
CA LYS A 419 13.10 13.99 -17.01
C LYS A 419 14.28 13.87 -16.04
N GLN A 420 15.29 14.71 -16.17
CA GLN A 420 16.43 14.74 -15.24
C GLN A 420 15.99 15.13 -13.83
N GLN A 421 15.11 16.12 -13.71
CA GLN A 421 14.55 16.54 -12.42
C GLN A 421 13.76 15.41 -11.75
N GLN A 422 12.92 14.68 -12.50
CA GLN A 422 12.18 13.53 -11.97
C GLN A 422 13.10 12.39 -11.51
N ARG A 423 14.21 12.14 -12.23
CA ARG A 423 15.22 11.16 -11.80
C ARG A 423 15.92 11.60 -10.51
N ALA A 424 16.26 12.88 -10.38
CA ALA A 424 16.84 13.41 -9.15
C ALA A 424 15.85 13.30 -7.98
N GLU A 425 14.58 13.68 -8.17
CA GLU A 425 13.55 13.60 -7.13
C GLU A 425 13.27 12.15 -6.69
N THR A 426 13.28 11.19 -7.62
CA THR A 426 13.11 9.78 -7.26
C THR A 426 14.30 9.23 -6.47
N LEU A 427 15.54 9.65 -6.78
CA LEU A 427 16.72 9.30 -6.00
C LEU A 427 16.68 9.94 -4.60
N ASP A 428 16.27 11.19 -4.48
CA ASP A 428 16.15 11.88 -3.18
C ASP A 428 15.08 11.21 -2.30
N LYS A 429 13.93 10.84 -2.88
CA LYS A 429 12.88 10.07 -2.18
C LYS A 429 13.38 8.70 -1.72
N ALA A 430 14.15 8.00 -2.55
CA ALA A 430 14.74 6.72 -2.19
C ALA A 430 15.76 6.88 -1.05
N ALA A 431 16.61 7.91 -1.09
CA ALA A 431 17.56 8.22 -0.04
C ALA A 431 16.86 8.56 1.29
N ALA A 432 15.81 9.39 1.25
CA ALA A 432 15.01 9.72 2.42
C ALA A 432 14.32 8.49 3.04
N LYS A 433 13.82 7.58 2.21
CA LYS A 433 13.26 6.30 2.66
C LYS A 433 14.29 5.44 3.39
N ILE A 434 15.48 5.26 2.80
CA ILE A 434 16.58 4.49 3.42
C ILE A 434 16.99 5.11 4.76
N GLN A 435 17.03 6.45 4.85
CA GLN A 435 17.35 7.13 6.10
C GLN A 435 16.27 6.88 7.17
N TRP A 436 14.99 7.00 6.81
CA TRP A 436 13.90 6.73 7.72
C TRP A 436 13.90 5.28 8.25
N GLU A 437 14.21 4.30 7.38
CA GLU A 437 14.35 2.89 7.79
C GLU A 437 15.50 2.70 8.80
N LYS A 438 16.63 3.38 8.62
CA LYS A 438 17.74 3.35 9.59
C LYS A 438 17.35 3.98 10.93
N ASP A 439 16.67 5.12 10.91
CA ASP A 439 16.24 5.80 12.11
C ASP A 439 15.21 4.96 12.89
N LEU A 440 14.32 4.29 12.16
CA LEU A 440 13.34 3.35 12.72
C LEU A 440 14.02 2.14 13.37
N HIS A 441 15.01 1.54 12.70
CA HIS A 441 15.81 0.46 13.27
C HIS A 441 16.55 0.89 14.54
N SER A 442 17.18 2.06 14.52
CA SER A 442 17.85 2.63 15.71
C SER A 442 16.88 2.92 16.86
N PHE A 443 15.65 3.32 16.55
CA PHE A 443 14.61 3.50 17.57
C PHE A 443 14.25 2.16 18.22
N PHE A 444 13.99 1.12 17.43
CA PHE A 444 13.66 -0.21 17.97
C PHE A 444 14.82 -0.81 18.76
N GLU A 445 16.06 -0.66 18.29
CA GLU A 445 17.25 -1.11 19.01
C GLU A 445 17.36 -0.46 20.39
N ARG A 446 17.18 0.86 20.48
CA ARG A 446 17.16 1.58 21.77
C ARG A 446 16.00 1.16 22.67
N ALA A 447 14.83 0.89 22.10
CA ALA A 447 13.67 0.43 22.85
C ALA A 447 13.90 -0.96 23.45
N VAL A 448 14.50 -1.88 22.68
CA VAL A 448 14.85 -3.23 23.15
C VAL A 448 15.86 -3.15 24.28
N VAL A 449 16.95 -2.38 24.13
CA VAL A 449 17.95 -2.19 25.19
C VAL A 449 17.31 -1.67 26.48
N LYS A 450 16.38 -0.70 26.38
CA LYS A 450 15.67 -0.18 27.54
C LYS A 450 14.78 -1.22 28.22
N CYS A 451 14.12 -2.09 27.45
CA CYS A 451 13.34 -3.20 28.01
C CYS A 451 14.26 -4.20 28.72
N ASP A 452 15.41 -4.54 28.14
CA ASP A 452 16.38 -5.44 28.74
C ASP A 452 16.94 -4.87 30.05
N GLU A 453 17.24 -3.56 30.09
CA GLU A 453 17.62 -2.85 31.32
C GLU A 453 16.55 -2.94 32.41
N GLN A 454 15.27 -2.73 32.06
CA GLN A 454 14.17 -2.84 33.00
C GLN A 454 13.95 -4.27 33.51
N ILE A 455 14.13 -5.27 32.65
CA ILE A 455 14.06 -6.68 33.01
C ILE A 455 15.20 -7.04 33.97
N ALA A 456 16.42 -6.56 33.71
CA ALA A 456 17.57 -6.75 34.59
C ALA A 456 17.31 -6.11 35.96
N GLU A 457 16.87 -4.85 36.01
CA GLU A 457 16.54 -4.16 37.26
C GLU A 457 15.45 -4.89 38.06
N ALA A 458 14.38 -5.33 37.40
CA ALA A 458 13.31 -6.09 38.05
C ALA A 458 13.80 -7.45 38.58
N SER A 459 14.75 -8.09 37.87
CA SER A 459 15.36 -9.35 38.30
C SER A 459 16.22 -9.15 39.55
N ASP A 460 17.03 -8.09 39.58
CA ASP A 460 17.84 -7.73 40.76
C ASP A 460 16.94 -7.41 41.97
N GLN A 461 15.82 -6.71 41.75
CA GLN A 461 14.83 -6.43 42.80
C GLN A 461 14.20 -7.71 43.34
N LEU A 462 13.85 -8.66 42.47
CA LEU A 462 13.28 -9.95 42.85
C LEU A 462 14.30 -10.79 43.63
N GLU A 463 15.55 -10.83 43.20
CA GLU A 463 16.64 -11.52 43.92
C GLU A 463 16.82 -10.93 45.32
N GLY A 464 16.80 -9.61 45.45
CA GLY A 464 16.85 -8.93 46.75
C GLY A 464 15.65 -9.26 47.67
N LEU A 465 14.45 -9.42 47.10
CA LEU A 465 13.27 -9.85 47.86
C LEU A 465 13.36 -11.31 48.31
N LEU A 466 13.83 -12.20 47.44
CA LEU A 466 14.04 -13.61 47.76
C LEU A 466 15.06 -13.77 48.89
N GLN A 467 16.17 -13.04 48.84
CA GLN A 467 17.20 -13.09 49.89
C GLN A 467 16.66 -12.61 51.25
N ARG A 468 15.88 -11.53 51.28
CA ARG A 468 15.21 -11.07 52.53
C ARG A 468 14.21 -12.10 53.06
N ALA A 469 13.45 -12.75 52.18
CA ALA A 469 12.51 -13.78 52.58
C ALA A 469 13.22 -15.01 53.17
N GLU A 470 14.39 -15.38 52.64
CA GLU A 470 15.23 -16.43 53.21
C GLU A 470 15.73 -16.07 54.61
N ASP A 471 16.20 -14.83 54.79
CA ASP A 471 16.63 -14.32 56.10
C ASP A 471 15.47 -14.31 57.12
N ASP A 472 14.27 -13.90 56.71
CA ASP A 472 13.08 -13.91 57.55
C ASP A 472 12.64 -15.33 57.94
N VAL A 473 12.71 -16.30 57.02
CA VAL A 473 12.44 -17.71 57.32
C VAL A 473 13.46 -18.25 58.33
N LEU A 474 14.74 -17.89 58.19
CA LEU A 474 15.78 -18.27 59.16
C LEU A 474 15.53 -17.61 60.51
N ALA A 475 15.17 -16.32 60.55
CA ALA A 475 14.84 -15.59 61.77
C ALA A 475 13.60 -16.18 62.47
N ALA A 476 12.55 -16.51 61.72
CA ALA A 476 11.34 -17.15 62.23
C ALA A 476 11.62 -18.55 62.79
N ARG A 477 12.43 -19.36 62.08
CA ARG A 477 12.87 -20.68 62.55
C ARG A 477 13.69 -20.58 63.83
N PHE A 478 14.60 -19.62 63.92
CA PHE A 478 15.40 -19.37 65.12
C PHE A 478 14.53 -18.96 66.30
N GLY A 479 13.59 -18.03 66.11
CA GLY A 479 12.64 -17.62 67.15
C GLY A 479 11.77 -18.78 67.65
N ALA A 480 11.27 -19.63 66.75
CA ALA A 480 10.50 -20.82 67.10
C ALA A 480 11.34 -21.84 67.90
N ALA A 481 12.62 -22.03 67.54
CA ALA A 481 13.53 -22.89 68.29
C ALA A 481 13.79 -22.36 69.70
N GLN A 482 14.01 -21.04 69.85
CA GLN A 482 14.21 -20.40 71.15
C GLN A 482 12.97 -20.54 72.04
N GLN A 483 11.75 -20.43 71.47
CA GLN A 483 10.52 -20.62 72.22
C GLN A 483 10.31 -22.07 72.66
N LYS A 484 10.70 -23.05 71.83
CA LYS A 484 10.69 -24.47 72.25
C LYS A 484 11.62 -24.73 73.43
N ILE A 485 12.80 -24.13 73.44
CA ILE A 485 13.74 -24.22 74.57
C ILE A 485 13.15 -23.58 75.83
N PHE A 486 12.53 -22.40 75.69
CA PHE A 486 11.86 -21.73 76.81
C PHE A 486 10.75 -22.61 77.41
N ASN A 487 9.86 -23.15 76.57
CA ASN A 487 8.77 -24.02 77.00
C ASN A 487 9.29 -25.32 77.65
N ALA A 488 10.37 -25.90 77.12
CA ALA A 488 11.00 -27.08 77.70
C ALA A 488 11.56 -26.79 79.10
N ASN A 489 12.26 -25.68 79.27
CA ASN A 489 12.80 -25.26 80.58
C ASN A 489 11.69 -24.93 81.59
N GLU A 490 10.57 -24.35 81.14
CA GLU A 490 9.42 -24.13 82.00
C GLU A 490 8.75 -25.44 82.43
N ASN A 491 8.62 -26.41 81.52
CA ASN A 491 8.14 -27.75 81.87
C ASN A 491 9.06 -28.47 82.86
N ILE A 492 10.39 -28.37 82.72
CA ILE A 492 11.34 -28.93 83.70
C ILE A 492 11.11 -28.29 85.06
N ARG A 493 10.98 -26.96 85.12
CA ARG A 493 10.73 -26.22 86.35
C ARG A 493 9.41 -26.60 87.02
N LEU A 494 8.35 -26.80 86.22
CA LEU A 494 7.06 -27.28 86.71
C LEU A 494 7.16 -28.72 87.23
N HIS A 495 7.89 -29.60 86.54
CA HIS A 495 8.11 -30.97 86.96
C HIS A 495 8.94 -31.06 88.25
N GLU A 496 10.00 -30.27 88.39
CA GLU A 496 10.78 -30.15 89.64
C GLU A 496 9.92 -29.61 90.79
N ALA A 497 9.06 -28.62 90.53
CA ALA A 497 8.13 -28.10 91.53
C ALA A 497 7.09 -29.16 91.97
N GLN A 498 6.66 -30.04 91.07
CA GLN A 498 5.78 -31.17 91.39
C GLN A 498 6.50 -32.25 92.21
N LEU A 499 7.73 -32.60 91.84
CA LEU A 499 8.56 -33.55 92.60
C LEU A 499 8.85 -33.05 94.01
N SER A 500 9.06 -31.74 94.17
CA SER A 500 9.27 -31.09 95.47
C SER A 500 8.02 -31.12 96.37
N ARG A 501 6.83 -31.39 95.81
CA ARG A 501 5.56 -31.50 96.54
C ARG A 501 5.19 -32.94 96.92
N LEU A 502 5.96 -33.94 96.49
CA LEU A 502 5.74 -35.31 96.93
C LEU A 502 6.24 -35.46 98.38
N PRO A 503 5.41 -35.96 99.30
CA PRO A 503 5.80 -36.15 100.70
C PRO A 503 6.93 -37.17 100.78
N SER A 504 8.08 -36.71 101.28
CA SER A 504 9.26 -37.52 101.59
C SER A 504 8.96 -38.40 102.79
N GLY A 505 8.25 -39.51 102.57
CA GLY A 505 7.82 -40.37 103.65
C GLY A 505 7.41 -41.76 103.17
N THR A 506 8.39 -42.64 103.04
CA THR A 506 8.44 -43.97 103.68
C THR A 506 9.67 -44.72 103.15
N SER A 507 10.44 -45.31 104.06
CA SER A 507 11.70 -46.02 103.82
C SER A 507 11.62 -47.05 102.69
N PRO A 508 12.70 -47.23 101.92
CA PRO A 508 12.78 -48.24 100.88
C PRO A 508 12.86 -49.66 101.49
N PRO A 509 12.12 -50.64 100.98
CA PRO A 509 12.37 -52.04 101.27
C PRO A 509 13.68 -52.47 100.61
N SER A 510 14.46 -53.27 101.36
CA SER A 510 15.75 -53.84 100.97
C SER A 510 15.65 -54.60 99.64
N PRO A 511 16.58 -54.41 98.69
CA PRO A 511 16.59 -55.13 97.42
C PRO A 511 17.08 -56.57 97.60
N ASP A 512 16.27 -57.52 97.14
CA ASP A 512 16.62 -58.93 96.97
C ASP A 512 17.39 -59.06 95.63
N PRO A 513 18.60 -59.67 95.57
CA PRO A 513 19.54 -59.47 94.47
C PRO A 513 19.39 -60.42 93.26
N THR A 514 18.20 -60.97 92.97
CA THR A 514 18.06 -61.98 91.89
C THR A 514 17.02 -61.71 90.81
N ASP A 515 16.28 -60.61 90.87
CA ASP A 515 15.30 -60.30 89.82
C ASP A 515 15.86 -59.29 88.83
N ASP A 516 16.25 -59.78 87.64
CA ASP A 516 16.65 -58.97 86.50
C ASP A 516 15.42 -58.22 85.96
N PRO A 517 15.28 -56.91 86.25
CA PRO A 517 14.03 -56.15 86.03
C PRO A 517 13.71 -55.94 84.55
N LEU A 518 14.59 -56.40 83.65
CA LEU A 518 14.46 -56.31 82.20
C LEU A 518 13.65 -57.47 81.59
N SER A 519 13.27 -58.46 82.39
CA SER A 519 12.56 -59.65 81.90
C SER A 519 11.04 -59.46 81.73
N ASP A 520 10.43 -58.53 82.47
CA ASP A 520 8.97 -58.28 82.43
C ASP A 520 8.54 -57.15 81.48
N LEU A 521 9.49 -56.51 80.79
CA LEU A 521 9.16 -55.50 79.80
C LEU A 521 8.56 -56.17 78.56
N SER A 522 7.35 -55.73 78.17
CA SER A 522 6.77 -56.14 76.89
C SER A 522 7.72 -55.79 75.74
N SER A 523 7.56 -56.44 74.58
CA SER A 523 8.41 -56.18 73.41
C SER A 523 8.48 -54.69 73.03
N ASN A 524 7.39 -53.93 73.24
CA ASN A 524 7.39 -52.49 73.00
C ASN A 524 8.15 -51.72 74.09
N GLY A 525 8.11 -52.19 75.34
CA GLY A 525 8.87 -51.64 76.45
C GLY A 525 10.38 -51.83 76.27
N ARG A 526 10.81 -53.01 75.78
CA ARG A 526 12.23 -53.26 75.43
C ARG A 526 12.70 -52.37 74.28
N PHE A 527 11.89 -52.22 73.23
CA PHE A 527 12.21 -51.33 72.12
C PHE A 527 12.38 -49.87 72.58
N LEU A 528 11.46 -49.37 73.41
CA LEU A 528 11.57 -48.02 73.99
C LEU A 528 12.81 -47.89 74.89
N TYR A 529 13.11 -48.89 75.71
CA TYR A 529 14.28 -48.89 76.58
C TYR A 529 15.60 -48.87 75.78
N ASP A 530 15.71 -49.70 74.75
CA ASP A 530 16.88 -49.72 73.86
C ASP A 530 17.04 -48.40 73.12
N MET A 531 15.95 -47.81 72.63
CA MET A 531 15.98 -46.51 71.96
C MET A 531 16.43 -45.39 72.92
N ILE A 532 15.95 -45.39 74.17
CA ILE A 532 16.39 -44.43 75.20
C ILE A 532 17.87 -44.61 75.52
N GLN A 533 18.35 -45.85 75.67
CA GLN A 533 19.76 -46.11 75.94
C GLN A 533 20.65 -45.72 74.76
N GLN A 534 20.19 -45.93 73.53
CA GLN A 534 20.91 -45.51 72.33
C GLN A 534 21.04 -43.98 72.25
N VAL A 535 19.96 -43.25 72.52
CA VAL A 535 19.99 -41.77 72.59
C VAL A 535 20.91 -41.29 73.72
N LYS A 536 20.86 -41.94 74.90
CA LYS A 536 21.71 -41.59 76.04
C LYS A 536 23.20 -41.79 75.73
N ASN A 537 23.56 -42.93 75.12
CA ASN A 537 24.93 -43.23 74.72
C ASN A 537 25.43 -42.32 73.61
N PHE A 538 24.57 -41.96 72.64
CA PHE A 538 24.89 -40.98 71.60
C PHE A 538 25.19 -39.60 72.21
N THR A 539 24.34 -39.16 73.14
CA THR A 539 24.50 -37.86 73.82
C THR A 539 25.76 -37.81 74.69
N LEU A 540 26.06 -38.88 75.43
CA LEU A 540 27.30 -39.01 76.21
C LEU A 540 28.54 -39.00 75.31
N SER A 541 28.50 -39.70 74.17
CA SER A 541 29.60 -39.72 73.21
C SER A 541 29.84 -38.34 72.59
N HIS A 542 28.75 -37.61 72.30
CA HIS A 542 28.84 -36.26 71.75
C HIS A 542 29.42 -35.25 72.76
N LEU A 543 28.99 -35.32 74.03
CA LEU A 543 29.54 -34.51 75.13
C LEU A 543 31.03 -34.81 75.37
N HIS A 544 31.43 -36.08 75.30
CA HIS A 544 32.84 -36.46 75.45
C HIS A 544 33.71 -35.98 74.28
N HIS A 545 33.15 -35.86 73.07
CA HIS A 545 33.84 -35.28 71.92
C HIS A 545 33.96 -33.75 72.01
N GLN A 546 32.94 -33.06 72.53
CA GLN A 546 33.03 -31.61 72.79
C GLN A 546 33.97 -31.24 73.94
N SER A 547 34.21 -32.15 74.89
CA SER A 547 35.14 -31.92 76.02
C SER A 547 36.63 -32.04 75.63
N LEU A 548 36.96 -32.53 74.43
CA LEU A 548 38.33 -32.76 73.94
C LEU A 548 38.81 -31.71 72.93
N PHE A 549 37.97 -30.72 72.62
CA PHE A 549 38.31 -29.50 71.88
C PHE A 549 38.12 -28.29 72.78
#